data_AF-J1IWS5-F1
#
_entry.id   AF-J1IWS5-F1
#
_cell.length_a   1.000
_cell.length_b   1.000
_cell.length_c   1.000
_cell.angle_alpha   90.00
_cell.angle_beta   90.00
_cell.angle_gamma   90.00
#
_symmetry.space_group_name_H-M   'P 1'
#
loop_
_entity.id
_entity.type
_entity.pdbx_description
1 polymer ?
#
loop_
_entity_poly.entity_id
_entity_poly.type
_entity_poly.pdbx_seq_one_letter_code
_entity_poly.pdbx_strand_id
1 'polypeptide(L)'
;MQFLKILLSAAFAVFFIFDIGWAYTVLNVVGSGKSSVNLVTKIPIRPYESLIQKFANKYNVPVNLAHAVVSVESNYQARTKGAAGEIGLMQIKPSTARGLGFNGSVQDLYDPATNLEYGMRYLARAYKLSGGNTCGTILKYNAGHAAKKMNPVSAKYCSKVKTYLASLK
;
A
#
# COMPACT_ATOMS: atom_id res chain seq x y z
N MET A 1 -11.04 105.24 -27.92
CA MET A 1 -12.29 104.95 -28.66
C MET A 1 -12.43 103.44 -28.76
N GLN A 2 -13.62 102.91 -28.43
CA GLN A 2 -14.07 101.51 -28.45
C GLN A 2 -13.26 100.50 -27.59
N PHE A 3 -13.76 100.01 -26.45
CA PHE A 3 -14.82 98.97 -26.30
C PHE A 3 -14.42 97.68 -27.08
N LEU A 4 -14.41 96.47 -26.54
CA LEU A 4 -15.06 95.89 -25.37
C LEU A 4 -14.45 94.49 -25.12
N LYS A 5 -14.07 94.29 -23.86
CA LYS A 5 -14.14 93.09 -23.00
C LYS A 5 -14.82 91.83 -23.61
N ILE A 6 -14.34 90.65 -23.17
CA ILE A 6 -15.06 89.69 -22.29
C ILE A 6 -14.28 88.35 -22.33
N LEU A 7 -13.51 88.02 -21.28
CA LEU A 7 -13.87 87.17 -20.11
C LEU A 7 -13.57 85.67 -20.41
N LEU A 8 -13.03 84.82 -19.54
CA LEU A 8 -12.67 84.84 -18.11
C LEU A 8 -11.96 83.47 -17.85
N SER A 9 -10.77 83.45 -17.22
CA SER A 9 -10.47 82.92 -15.86
C SER A 9 -10.94 81.47 -15.58
N ALA A 10 -10.21 80.58 -14.91
CA ALA A 10 -9.15 80.69 -13.90
C ALA A 10 -8.34 79.36 -13.93
N ALA A 11 -7.01 79.35 -13.83
CA ALA A 11 -6.22 79.26 -12.58
C ALA A 11 -6.70 78.11 -11.66
N PHE A 12 -5.88 77.15 -11.25
CA PHE A 12 -4.73 77.34 -10.40
C PHE A 12 -3.83 76.11 -10.40
N ALA A 13 -2.52 76.36 -10.37
CA ALA A 13 -1.48 75.41 -10.03
C ALA A 13 -1.60 74.96 -8.56
N VAL A 14 -1.28 73.70 -8.25
CA VAL A 14 -0.58 73.32 -7.01
C VAL A 14 0.26 72.06 -7.30
N PHE A 15 1.59 72.25 -7.40
CA PHE A 15 2.56 71.23 -6.99
C PHE A 15 2.66 71.26 -5.46
N PHE A 16 2.97 70.11 -4.85
CA PHE A 16 3.29 69.80 -3.42
C PHE A 16 2.35 68.71 -2.89
N ILE A 17 2.68 67.68 -2.10
CA ILE A 17 3.86 67.13 -1.41
C ILE A 17 3.48 65.67 -1.07
N PHE A 18 4.49 64.81 -0.94
CA PHE A 18 4.53 63.53 -0.21
C PHE A 18 3.24 63.05 0.48
N ASP A 19 2.76 61.86 0.10
CA ASP A 19 2.35 60.88 1.09
C ASP A 19 2.66 59.46 0.61
N ILE A 20 3.32 58.74 1.52
CA ILE A 20 3.81 57.38 1.39
C ILE A 20 2.62 56.43 1.35
N GLY A 21 2.41 55.77 0.20
CA GLY A 21 1.39 54.76 0.01
C GLY A 21 1.93 53.62 -0.84
N TRP A 22 2.73 52.74 -0.24
CA TRP A 22 3.17 51.48 -0.83
C TRP A 22 1.97 50.70 -1.39
N ALA A 23 1.89 50.59 -2.72
CA ALA A 23 1.01 49.63 -3.38
C ALA A 23 1.77 48.95 -4.54
N TYR A 24 2.96 48.43 -4.25
CA TYR A 24 3.46 47.28 -4.98
C TYR A 24 2.81 46.05 -4.33
N THR A 25 1.60 45.69 -4.77
CA THR A 25 1.06 44.36 -4.41
C THR A 25 1.80 43.34 -5.28
N VAL A 26 3.02 43.05 -4.87
CA VAL A 26 3.65 41.74 -5.04
C VAL A 26 2.67 40.75 -4.44
N LEU A 27 2.08 39.90 -5.28
CA LEU A 27 1.31 38.74 -4.85
C LEU A 27 2.27 37.74 -4.22
N ASN A 28 2.68 38.05 -2.99
CA ASN A 28 3.22 37.10 -2.04
C ASN A 28 2.06 36.18 -1.63
N VAL A 29 1.91 35.05 -2.32
CA VAL A 29 1.21 33.90 -1.74
C VAL A 29 2.13 33.28 -0.69
N VAL A 30 2.30 34.00 0.43
CA VAL A 30 2.62 33.38 1.72
C VAL A 30 1.29 32.98 2.33
N GLY A 31 0.74 31.89 1.80
CA GLY A 31 -0.32 31.14 2.43
C GLY A 31 0.30 30.17 3.41
N SER A 32 0.68 30.67 4.59
CA SER A 32 0.87 29.85 5.79
C SER A 32 -0.50 29.29 6.19
N GLY A 33 -0.89 28.20 5.52
CA GLY A 33 -2.08 27.44 5.81
C GLY A 33 -1.65 26.02 6.09
N LYS A 34 -1.42 25.70 7.36
CA LYS A 34 -1.46 24.32 7.85
C LYS A 34 -2.89 23.81 7.67
N SER A 35 -3.26 23.49 6.44
CA SER A 35 -4.43 22.69 6.15
C SER A 35 -4.04 21.27 6.49
N SER A 36 -4.20 20.93 7.77
CA SER A 36 -4.35 19.55 8.21
C SER A 36 -5.43 18.93 7.34
N VAL A 37 -5.00 18.20 6.31
CA VAL A 37 -5.87 17.40 5.47
C VAL A 37 -6.44 16.30 6.36
N ASN A 38 -7.51 16.60 7.09
CA ASN A 38 -8.38 15.63 7.77
C ASN A 38 -9.22 14.85 6.73
N LEU A 39 -8.59 14.48 5.61
CA LEU A 39 -9.12 13.65 4.53
C LEU A 39 -8.21 12.44 4.25
N VAL A 40 -7.12 12.26 5.01
CA VAL A 40 -6.50 10.94 5.15
C VAL A 40 -7.40 10.13 6.07
N THR A 41 -8.51 9.71 5.49
CA THR A 41 -9.44 8.74 6.02
C THR A 41 -8.64 7.56 6.59
N LYS A 42 -9.12 7.05 7.71
CA LYS A 42 -8.62 5.90 8.45
C LYS A 42 -8.65 4.64 7.58
N ILE A 43 -7.82 4.55 6.54
CA ILE A 43 -7.58 3.31 5.82
C ILE A 43 -6.89 2.41 6.84
N PRO A 44 -7.50 1.27 7.23
CA PRO A 44 -6.82 0.33 8.10
C PRO A 44 -5.56 -0.14 7.37
N ILE A 45 -4.39 0.36 7.78
CA ILE A 45 -3.11 -0.05 7.23
C ILE A 45 -2.92 -1.52 7.62
N ARG A 46 -3.03 -2.43 6.66
CA ARG A 46 -2.74 -3.85 6.91
C ARG A 46 -1.24 -4.00 7.17
N PRO A 47 -0.82 -4.84 8.15
CA PRO A 47 0.60 -5.07 8.37
C PRO A 47 1.28 -5.56 7.09
N TYR A 48 2.48 -5.03 6.82
CA TYR A 48 3.26 -5.34 5.62
C TYR A 48 2.57 -5.04 4.29
N GLU A 49 1.56 -4.15 4.23
CA GLU A 49 0.80 -3.81 3.01
C GLU A 49 1.70 -3.62 1.79
N SER A 50 2.69 -2.74 1.86
CA SER A 50 3.56 -2.41 0.74
C SER A 50 4.39 -3.61 0.25
N LEU A 51 4.90 -4.43 1.17
CA LEU A 51 5.67 -5.63 0.84
C LEU A 51 4.77 -6.73 0.27
N ILE A 52 3.63 -7.00 0.90
CA ILE A 52 2.69 -8.02 0.44
C ILE A 52 2.16 -7.62 -0.94
N GLN A 53 1.76 -6.37 -1.15
CA GLN A 53 1.30 -5.88 -2.44
C GLN A 53 2.41 -5.99 -3.50
N LYS A 54 3.65 -5.60 -3.18
CA LYS A 54 4.80 -5.74 -4.09
C LYS A 54 4.96 -7.17 -4.60
N PHE A 55 5.03 -8.16 -3.69
CA PHE A 55 5.26 -9.54 -4.09
C PHE A 55 4.01 -10.20 -4.69
N ALA A 56 2.82 -9.87 -4.19
CA ALA A 56 1.56 -10.35 -4.77
C ALA A 56 1.43 -9.91 -6.24
N ASN A 57 1.70 -8.63 -6.52
CA ASN A 57 1.73 -8.11 -7.88
C ASN A 57 2.84 -8.75 -8.72
N LYS A 58 4.06 -8.86 -8.19
CA LYS A 58 5.20 -9.51 -8.88
C LYS A 58 4.87 -10.93 -9.36
N TYR A 59 4.05 -11.67 -8.60
CA TYR A 59 3.71 -13.07 -8.90
C TYR A 59 2.26 -13.30 -9.34
N ASN A 60 1.52 -12.24 -9.66
CA ASN A 60 0.13 -12.31 -10.11
C ASN A 60 -0.80 -13.07 -9.14
N VAL A 61 -0.64 -12.83 -7.84
CA VAL A 61 -1.54 -13.31 -6.79
C VAL A 61 -2.46 -12.15 -6.37
N PRO A 62 -3.78 -12.36 -6.22
CA PRO A 62 -4.65 -11.32 -5.68
C PRO A 62 -4.19 -10.85 -4.30
N VAL A 63 -3.99 -9.55 -4.12
CA VAL A 63 -3.46 -8.96 -2.88
C VAL A 63 -4.26 -9.39 -1.65
N ASN A 64 -5.60 -9.43 -1.75
CA ASN A 64 -6.45 -9.88 -0.64
C ASN A 64 -6.25 -11.36 -0.28
N LEU A 65 -5.99 -12.22 -1.27
CA LEU A 65 -5.66 -13.63 -1.02
C LEU A 65 -4.30 -13.76 -0.34
N ALA A 66 -3.31 -12.97 -0.76
CA ALA A 66 -1.99 -12.93 -0.14
C ALA A 66 -2.08 -12.51 1.35
N HIS A 67 -2.82 -11.45 1.67
CA HIS A 67 -3.09 -11.05 3.05
C HIS A 67 -3.82 -12.13 3.85
N ALA A 68 -4.82 -12.78 3.25
CA ALA A 68 -5.54 -13.87 3.91
C ALA A 68 -4.62 -15.03 4.28
N VAL A 69 -3.72 -15.41 3.37
CA VAL A 69 -2.72 -16.46 3.61
C VAL A 69 -1.76 -16.06 4.74
N VAL A 70 -1.15 -14.87 4.68
CA VAL A 70 -0.23 -14.38 5.72
C VAL A 70 -0.91 -14.30 7.09
N SER A 71 -2.17 -13.84 7.11
CA SER A 71 -2.97 -13.75 8.34
C SER A 71 -3.20 -15.12 8.96
N VAL A 72 -3.52 -16.14 8.17
CA VAL A 72 -3.76 -17.49 8.71
C VAL A 72 -2.47 -18.20 9.10
N GLU A 73 -1.38 -17.99 8.36
CA GLU A 73 -0.11 -18.69 8.58
C GLU A 73 0.62 -18.20 9.85
N SER A 74 0.69 -16.88 10.04
CA SER A 74 1.49 -16.31 11.14
C SER A 74 0.77 -15.24 11.94
N ASN A 75 -0.43 -14.84 11.52
CA ASN A 75 -1.06 -13.60 12.00
C ASN A 75 -0.08 -12.41 11.92
N TYR A 76 0.65 -12.31 10.80
CA TYR A 76 1.66 -11.28 10.53
C TYR A 76 2.89 -11.28 11.47
N GLN A 77 3.14 -12.37 12.20
CA GLN A 77 4.32 -12.50 13.06
C GLN A 77 5.51 -13.05 12.27
N ALA A 78 6.42 -12.16 11.86
CA ALA A 78 7.57 -12.51 11.01
C ALA A 78 8.58 -13.46 11.66
N ARG A 79 8.59 -13.56 13.00
CA ARG A 79 9.50 -14.44 13.76
C ARG A 79 8.88 -15.79 14.14
N THR A 80 7.69 -16.13 13.63
CA THR A 80 7.02 -17.39 13.94
C THR A 80 7.75 -18.59 13.33
N LYS A 81 7.88 -19.65 14.13
CA LYS A 81 8.32 -20.97 13.69
C LYS A 81 7.20 -21.98 13.90
N GLY A 82 6.80 -22.66 12.84
CA GLY A 82 5.81 -23.72 12.87
C GLY A 82 6.36 -25.02 13.44
N ALA A 83 5.46 -25.89 13.91
CA ALA A 83 5.82 -27.15 14.55
C ALA A 83 6.56 -28.11 13.60
N ALA A 84 6.33 -28.03 12.29
CA ALA A 84 7.00 -28.85 11.29
C ALA A 84 8.13 -28.09 10.56
N GLY A 85 8.68 -27.05 11.21
CA GLY A 85 9.86 -26.31 10.76
C GLY A 85 9.59 -25.20 9.75
N GLU A 86 8.33 -24.82 9.57
CA GLU A 86 7.92 -23.65 8.78
C GLU A 86 8.44 -22.35 9.40
N ILE A 87 8.79 -21.36 8.56
CA ILE A 87 9.42 -20.11 9.02
C ILE A 87 8.65 -18.88 8.53
N GLY A 88 8.48 -17.91 9.41
CA GLY A 88 8.14 -16.53 9.11
C GLY A 88 6.70 -16.29 8.65
N LEU A 89 6.48 -15.18 7.95
CA LEU A 89 5.16 -14.62 7.63
C LEU A 89 4.23 -15.61 6.91
N MET A 90 4.77 -16.34 5.95
CA MET A 90 4.04 -17.27 5.10
C MET A 90 4.29 -18.73 5.49
N GLN A 91 4.99 -18.99 6.60
CA GLN A 91 5.29 -20.34 7.09
C GLN A 91 5.89 -21.24 5.98
N ILE A 92 6.83 -20.71 5.21
CA ILE A 92 7.55 -21.46 4.17
C ILE A 92 8.50 -22.48 4.84
N LYS A 93 8.52 -23.73 4.37
CA LYS A 93 9.53 -24.71 4.79
C LYS A 93 10.88 -24.36 4.14
N PRO A 94 12.03 -24.48 4.86
CA PRO A 94 13.34 -24.25 4.27
C PRO A 94 13.60 -25.08 3.01
N SER A 95 13.23 -26.36 2.98
CA SER A 95 13.37 -27.23 1.81
C SER A 95 12.57 -26.73 0.60
N THR A 96 11.38 -26.16 0.83
CA THR A 96 10.57 -25.56 -0.23
C THR A 96 11.23 -24.29 -0.77
N ALA A 97 11.75 -23.42 0.11
CA ALA A 97 12.50 -22.25 -0.31
C ALA A 97 13.74 -22.64 -1.14
N ARG A 98 14.50 -23.65 -0.70
CA ARG A 98 15.66 -24.19 -1.46
C ARG A 98 15.25 -24.66 -2.85
N GLY A 99 14.15 -25.39 -2.96
CA GLY A 99 13.60 -25.86 -4.25
C GLY A 99 13.18 -24.72 -5.19
N LEU A 100 13.02 -23.50 -4.67
CA LEU A 100 12.74 -22.28 -5.43
C LEU A 100 14.00 -21.45 -5.71
N GLY A 101 15.18 -21.94 -5.34
CA GLY A 101 16.48 -21.28 -5.56
C GLY A 101 16.96 -20.40 -4.40
N PHE A 102 16.36 -20.52 -3.21
CA PHE A 102 16.88 -19.83 -2.02
C PHE A 102 18.25 -20.38 -1.62
N ASN A 103 19.27 -19.53 -1.56
CA ASN A 103 20.65 -19.91 -1.22
C ASN A 103 21.15 -19.34 0.12
N GLY A 104 20.36 -18.54 0.83
CA GLY A 104 20.72 -17.97 2.14
C GLY A 104 20.64 -18.95 3.32
N SER A 105 20.79 -18.46 4.55
CA SER A 105 20.65 -19.24 5.78
C SER A 105 19.17 -19.45 6.16
N VAL A 106 18.85 -20.44 7.02
CA VAL A 106 17.47 -20.57 7.53
C VAL A 106 17.04 -19.32 8.30
N GLN A 107 17.99 -18.62 8.94
CA GLN A 107 17.71 -17.40 9.69
C GLN A 107 17.21 -16.27 8.79
N ASP A 108 17.67 -16.21 7.54
CA ASP A 108 17.25 -15.17 6.59
C ASP A 108 15.77 -15.34 6.19
N LEU A 109 15.17 -16.52 6.38
CA LEU A 109 13.73 -16.71 6.15
C LEU A 109 12.84 -16.03 7.19
N TYR A 110 13.40 -15.52 8.30
CA TYR A 110 12.67 -14.66 9.23
C TYR A 110 12.60 -13.20 8.76
N ASP A 111 13.40 -12.78 7.77
CA ASP A 111 13.26 -11.48 7.14
C ASP A 111 11.94 -11.43 6.34
N PRO A 112 11.05 -10.46 6.60
CA PRO A 112 9.76 -10.35 5.93
C PRO A 112 9.84 -10.34 4.40
N ALA A 113 10.80 -9.61 3.83
CA ALA A 113 10.90 -9.47 2.38
C ALA A 113 11.36 -10.78 1.73
N THR A 114 12.36 -11.44 2.33
CA THR A 114 12.86 -12.75 1.91
C THR A 114 11.77 -13.81 2.03
N ASN A 115 11.05 -13.84 3.15
CA ASN A 115 9.96 -14.78 3.38
C ASN A 115 8.83 -14.62 2.34
N LEU A 116 8.41 -13.37 2.09
CA LEU A 116 7.38 -13.06 1.11
C LEU A 116 7.84 -13.36 -0.31
N GLU A 117 9.10 -13.13 -0.66
CA GLU A 117 9.64 -13.49 -1.99
C GLU A 117 9.43 -14.99 -2.29
N TYR A 118 9.81 -15.89 -1.37
CA TYR A 118 9.69 -17.34 -1.62
C TYR A 118 8.28 -17.88 -1.32
N GLY A 119 7.62 -17.40 -0.26
CA GLY A 119 6.26 -17.75 0.08
C GLY A 119 5.27 -17.38 -1.02
N MET A 120 5.39 -16.17 -1.58
CA MET A 120 4.49 -15.71 -2.63
C MET A 120 4.73 -16.42 -3.95
N ARG A 121 5.98 -16.77 -4.30
CA ARG A 121 6.28 -17.65 -5.44
C ARG A 121 5.60 -19.01 -5.30
N TYR A 122 5.67 -19.60 -4.11
CA TYR A 122 5.04 -20.88 -3.84
C TYR A 122 3.50 -20.79 -3.91
N LEU A 123 2.92 -19.73 -3.36
CA LEU A 123 1.49 -19.43 -3.44
C LEU A 123 1.03 -19.19 -4.88
N ALA A 124 1.79 -18.45 -5.68
CA ALA A 124 1.47 -18.17 -7.07
C ALA A 124 1.41 -19.45 -7.92
N ARG A 125 2.34 -20.38 -7.71
CA ARG A 125 2.29 -21.68 -8.38
C ARG A 125 1.06 -22.49 -7.94
N ALA A 126 0.70 -22.48 -6.66
CA ALA A 126 -0.53 -23.10 -6.18
C ALA A 126 -1.77 -22.46 -6.83
N TYR A 127 -1.81 -21.13 -6.92
CA TYR A 127 -2.90 -20.36 -7.51
C TYR A 127 -3.10 -20.68 -8.99
N LYS A 128 -2.01 -20.69 -9.77
CA LYS A 128 -2.00 -21.08 -11.18
C LYS A 128 -2.49 -22.51 -11.37
N LEU A 129 -1.96 -23.47 -10.61
CA LEU A 129 -2.34 -24.89 -10.70
C LEU A 129 -3.80 -25.16 -10.29
N SER A 130 -4.45 -24.20 -9.62
CA SER A 130 -5.85 -24.27 -9.23
C SER A 130 -6.79 -23.48 -10.15
N GLY A 131 -6.28 -22.92 -11.26
CA GLY A 131 -7.08 -22.08 -12.15
C GLY A 131 -7.67 -20.86 -11.44
N GLY A 132 -6.98 -20.35 -10.42
CA GLY A 132 -7.44 -19.23 -9.60
C GLY A 132 -8.49 -19.56 -8.53
N ASN A 133 -8.90 -20.83 -8.38
CA ASN A 133 -9.83 -21.22 -7.32
C ASN A 133 -9.19 -21.09 -5.93
N THR A 134 -9.84 -20.34 -5.02
CA THR A 134 -9.32 -20.09 -3.66
C THR A 134 -9.06 -21.37 -2.86
N CYS A 135 -10.05 -22.26 -2.72
CA CYS A 135 -9.84 -23.48 -1.91
C CYS A 135 -8.86 -24.45 -2.57
N GLY A 136 -8.86 -24.54 -3.91
CA GLY A 136 -7.84 -25.30 -4.63
C GLY A 136 -6.44 -24.77 -4.34
N THR A 137 -6.29 -23.44 -4.34
CA THR A 137 -5.01 -22.78 -4.05
C THR A 137 -4.55 -23.10 -2.64
N ILE A 138 -5.44 -22.99 -1.65
CA ILE A 138 -5.13 -23.30 -0.25
C ILE A 138 -4.78 -24.77 -0.07
N LEU A 139 -5.49 -25.70 -0.73
CA LEU A 139 -5.12 -27.11 -0.73
C LEU A 139 -3.70 -27.32 -1.24
N LYS A 140 -3.36 -26.73 -2.38
CA LYS A 140 -2.04 -26.90 -3.00
C LYS A 140 -0.93 -26.19 -2.25
N TYR A 141 -1.22 -25.08 -1.59
CA TYR A 141 -0.27 -24.38 -0.73
C TYR A 141 0.03 -25.21 0.52
N ASN A 142 -1.01 -25.67 1.22
CA ASN A 142 -0.89 -26.36 2.50
C ASN A 142 -0.44 -27.82 2.37
N ALA A 143 -0.97 -28.57 1.40
CA ALA A 143 -0.72 -30.00 1.23
C ALA A 143 0.26 -30.33 0.09
N GLY A 144 0.83 -29.30 -0.55
CA GLY A 144 1.75 -29.46 -1.68
C GLY A 144 1.07 -29.35 -3.04
N HIS A 145 1.82 -28.85 -4.04
CA HIS A 145 1.28 -28.54 -5.37
C HIS A 145 0.66 -29.74 -6.12
N ALA A 146 1.12 -30.96 -5.81
CA ALA A 146 0.61 -32.20 -6.38
C ALA A 146 -0.72 -32.66 -5.75
N ALA A 147 -1.18 -32.04 -4.65
CA ALA A 147 -2.42 -32.42 -3.98
C ALA A 147 -3.62 -32.29 -4.93
N LYS A 148 -4.45 -33.35 -4.95
CA LYS A 148 -5.64 -33.47 -5.81
C LYS A 148 -6.95 -33.49 -5.02
N LYS A 149 -6.93 -33.97 -3.78
CA LYS A 149 -8.12 -34.15 -2.94
C LYS A 149 -8.03 -33.28 -1.69
N MET A 150 -9.12 -32.59 -1.37
CA MET A 150 -9.21 -31.79 -0.15
C MET A 150 -9.12 -32.69 1.09
N ASN A 151 -8.26 -32.32 2.03
CA ASN A 151 -8.14 -32.97 3.35
C ASN A 151 -8.73 -32.05 4.44
N PRO A 152 -9.03 -32.57 5.65
CA PRO A 152 -9.66 -31.77 6.71
C PRO A 152 -8.85 -30.54 7.15
N VAL A 153 -7.52 -30.63 7.17
CA VAL A 153 -6.63 -29.52 7.56
C VAL A 153 -6.74 -28.38 6.54
N SER A 154 -6.58 -28.69 5.27
CA SER A 154 -6.71 -27.73 4.18
C SER A 154 -8.13 -27.19 4.04
N ALA A 155 -9.17 -27.97 4.37
CA ALA A 155 -10.55 -27.49 4.39
C ALA A 155 -10.77 -26.44 5.49
N LYS A 156 -10.28 -26.70 6.71
CA LYS A 156 -10.30 -25.73 7.82
C LYS A 156 -9.52 -24.47 7.46
N TYR A 157 -8.36 -24.62 6.82
CA TYR A 157 -7.60 -23.49 6.31
C TYR A 157 -8.42 -22.69 5.27
N CYS A 158 -9.00 -23.35 4.25
CA CYS A 158 -9.81 -22.62 3.28
C CYS A 158 -10.97 -21.86 3.93
N SER A 159 -11.61 -22.44 4.95
CA SER A 159 -12.66 -21.76 5.71
C SER A 159 -12.15 -20.45 6.33
N LYS A 160 -11.02 -20.46 7.03
CA LYS A 160 -10.40 -19.24 7.59
C LYS A 160 -10.10 -18.18 6.52
N VAL A 161 -9.57 -18.60 5.37
CA VAL A 161 -9.27 -17.70 4.25
C VAL A 161 -10.54 -17.08 3.69
N LYS A 162 -11.61 -17.88 3.51
CA LYS A 162 -12.91 -17.35 3.08
C LYS A 162 -13.49 -16.37 4.08
N THR A 163 -13.39 -16.64 5.38
CA THR A 163 -13.82 -15.71 6.44
C THR A 163 -13.05 -14.39 6.34
N TYR A 164 -11.73 -14.43 6.20
CA TYR A 164 -10.90 -13.23 6.02
C TYR A 164 -11.32 -12.45 4.75
N LEU A 165 -11.51 -13.13 3.63
CA LEU A 165 -11.92 -12.47 2.39
C LEU A 165 -13.33 -11.87 2.46
N ALA A 166 -14.23 -12.51 3.22
CA ALA A 166 -15.58 -12.00 3.44
C ALA A 166 -15.60 -10.75 4.32
N SER A 167 -14.66 -10.60 5.26
CA SER A 167 -14.58 -9.40 6.12
C SER A 167 -14.01 -8.16 5.42
N LEU A 168 -13.61 -8.26 4.14
CA LEU A 168 -13.14 -7.14 3.33
C LEU A 168 -14.25 -6.49 2.48
N LYS A 169 -15.46 -7.06 2.50
CA LYS A 169 -16.64 -6.53 1.83
C LYS A 169 -17.44 -5.66 2.79
#